data_AF-A0AB39LI50-F1
#
_entry.id   AF-A0AB39LI50-F1
#
_cell.length_a   1.000
_cell.length_b   1.000
_cell.length_c   1.000
_cell.angle_alpha   90.00
_cell.angle_beta   90.00
_cell.angle_gamma   90.00
#
_symmetry.space_group_name_H-M   'P 1'
#
loop_
_entity.id
_entity.type
_entity.pdbx_description
1 polymer ?
#
loop_
_entity_poly.entity_id
_entity_poly.type
_entity_poly.pdbx_seq_one_letter_code
_entity_poly.pdbx_strand_id
1 'polypeptide(L)'
;MSDDPYLRRYDVTKGFSAGFLIPAGAALTAAALPFVFDEDVPPWVTISVITVIVLLAVWVAAAYRRAATILYENHILIRTAFGTRRVAWEDVQEIRNERNSGADQHNLPKRVMVLYDRDGRRIGLPHLSEWAVDSLDEELRVLRDLWTRRRGEDWAPLPEVTAKLNAVTAKSEKAAEQLGLVSIAVGGCAVWPVLAVFLILGLNTDVLDGMSGNVMAVVLVSVFPAVSLLVYVPLALRRRRRRR
;
A
#
# COMPACT_ATOMS: atom_id res chain seq x y z
N MET A 1 -29.16 0.07 -1.04
CA MET A 1 -28.17 -1.01 -1.11
C MET A 1 -28.85 -2.14 -1.85
N SER A 2 -28.38 -2.51 -3.05
CA SER A 2 -28.98 -3.64 -3.77
C SER A 2 -28.50 -4.92 -3.11
N ASP A 3 -29.43 -5.71 -2.59
CA ASP A 3 -29.19 -7.09 -2.15
C ASP A 3 -28.97 -7.96 -3.38
N ASP A 4 -27.78 -7.83 -3.97
CA ASP A 4 -27.30 -8.77 -4.97
C ASP A 4 -26.82 -10.02 -4.20
N PRO A 5 -27.50 -11.17 -4.31
CA PRO A 5 -27.18 -12.38 -3.56
C PRO A 5 -25.79 -12.95 -3.88
N TYR A 6 -25.11 -12.42 -4.91
CA TYR A 6 -23.76 -12.81 -5.30
C TYR A 6 -22.68 -11.80 -4.89
N LEU A 7 -23.03 -10.76 -4.13
CA LEU A 7 -22.11 -9.72 -3.70
C LEU A 7 -21.29 -10.17 -2.51
N ARG A 8 -20.15 -10.81 -2.79
CA ARG A 8 -19.16 -11.11 -1.75
C ARG A 8 -18.20 -9.94 -1.58
N ARG A 9 -18.16 -9.40 -0.37
CA ARG A 9 -17.31 -8.26 -0.01
C ARG A 9 -16.29 -8.68 1.02
N TYR A 10 -15.02 -8.47 0.69
CA TYR A 10 -13.91 -8.65 1.60
C TYR A 10 -13.49 -7.28 2.13
N ASP A 11 -13.87 -7.03 3.38
CA ASP A 11 -13.52 -5.83 4.14
C ASP A 11 -12.39 -6.14 5.15
N VAL A 12 -11.88 -5.10 5.80
CA VAL A 12 -10.88 -5.22 6.86
C VAL A 12 -11.40 -6.14 7.96
N THR A 13 -10.72 -7.27 8.17
CA THR A 13 -10.98 -8.16 9.30
C THR A 13 -10.14 -7.77 10.52
N LYS A 14 -10.55 -8.27 11.69
CA LYS A 14 -9.89 -8.01 12.99
C LYS A 14 -8.44 -8.53 13.04
N GLY A 15 -8.10 -9.56 12.25
CA GLY A 15 -6.74 -10.13 12.19
C GLY A 15 -5.69 -9.13 11.70
N PHE A 16 -6.06 -8.23 10.79
CA PHE A 16 -5.14 -7.23 10.26
C PHE A 16 -4.78 -6.14 11.27
N SER A 17 -5.74 -5.68 12.08
CA SER A 17 -5.46 -4.69 13.13
C SER A 17 -4.39 -5.19 14.10
N ALA A 18 -4.42 -6.48 14.45
CA ALA A 18 -3.44 -7.08 15.31
C ALA A 18 -2.07 -7.29 14.63
N GLY A 19 -2.06 -7.74 13.37
CA GLY A 19 -0.82 -8.09 12.66
C GLY A 19 0.00 -6.91 12.13
N PHE A 20 -0.64 -5.79 11.79
CA PHE A 20 0.03 -4.66 11.12
C PHE A 20 -0.12 -3.32 11.83
N LEU A 21 -1.33 -2.95 12.27
CA LEU A 21 -1.55 -1.63 12.88
C LEU A 21 -0.91 -1.52 14.27
N ILE A 22 -0.93 -2.59 15.07
CA ILE A 22 -0.30 -2.58 16.40
C ILE A 22 1.24 -2.46 16.30
N PRO A 23 1.96 -3.27 15.51
CA PRO A 23 3.43 -3.11 15.38
C PRO A 23 3.84 -1.77 14.76
N ALA A 24 3.11 -1.31 13.73
CA ALA A 24 3.39 0.00 13.11
C ALA A 24 3.15 1.14 14.10
N GLY A 25 2.08 1.06 14.91
CA GLY A 25 1.80 2.01 15.99
C GLY A 25 2.89 1.97 17.06
N ALA A 26 3.35 0.80 17.47
CA ALA A 26 4.41 0.64 18.47
C ALA A 26 5.74 1.25 18.00
N ALA A 27 6.12 1.03 16.73
CA ALA A 27 7.33 1.62 16.15
C ALA A 27 7.24 3.15 16.08
N LEU A 28 6.09 3.70 15.70
CA LEU A 28 5.85 5.15 15.68
C LEU A 28 5.92 5.75 17.09
N THR A 29 5.32 5.08 18.07
CA THR A 29 5.40 5.50 19.48
C THR A 29 6.82 5.43 20.01
N ALA A 30 7.57 4.36 19.71
CA ALA A 30 8.98 4.23 20.09
C ALA A 30 9.87 5.31 19.45
N ALA A 31 9.59 5.70 18.20
CA ALA A 31 10.29 6.79 17.52
C ALA A 31 9.95 8.18 18.10
N ALA A 32 8.75 8.35 18.67
CA ALA A 32 8.33 9.57 19.34
C ALA A 32 8.87 9.68 20.78
N LEU A 33 9.15 8.56 21.43
CA LEU A 33 9.58 8.49 22.84
C LEU A 33 10.77 9.42 23.17
N PRO A 34 11.86 9.46 22.40
CA PRO A 34 13.00 10.32 22.69
C PRO A 34 12.61 11.81 22.75
N PHE A 35 11.71 12.27 21.87
CA PHE A 35 11.25 13.67 21.84
C PHE A 35 10.29 14.02 22.98
N VAL A 36 9.67 13.02 23.60
CA VAL A 36 8.76 13.20 24.73
C VAL A 36 9.53 13.26 26.05
N PHE A 37 10.65 12.54 26.14
CA PHE A 37 11.47 12.45 27.35
C PHE A 37 12.67 13.40 27.36
N ASP A 38 12.90 14.13 26.28
CA ASP A 38 13.93 15.16 26.21
C ASP A 38 13.39 16.48 26.79
N GLU A 39 13.90 16.86 27.97
CA GLU A 39 13.51 18.09 28.67
C GLU A 39 14.00 19.36 27.95
N ASP A 40 14.99 19.24 27.06
CA ASP A 40 15.53 20.36 26.29
C ASP A 40 14.69 20.68 25.04
N VAL A 41 13.69 19.85 24.72
CA VAL A 41 12.80 20.06 23.57
C VAL A 41 11.60 20.91 23.98
N PRO A 42 11.36 22.05 23.31
CA PRO A 42 10.20 22.88 23.60
C PRO A 42 8.87 22.10 23.44
N PRO A 43 7.90 22.20 24.36
CA PRO A 43 6.70 21.35 24.37
C PRO A 43 5.86 21.42 23.08
N TRP A 44 5.86 22.56 22.41
CA TRP A 44 5.12 22.77 21.17
C TRP A 44 5.70 21.95 20.00
N VAL A 45 7.01 21.63 20.03
CA VAL A 45 7.66 20.74 19.06
C VAL A 45 7.17 19.31 19.23
N THR A 46 7.22 18.81 20.47
CA THR A 46 6.74 17.48 20.83
C THR A 46 5.27 17.30 20.46
N ILE A 47 4.42 18.28 20.77
CA ILE A 47 3.00 18.29 20.37
C ILE A 47 2.86 18.23 18.84
N SER A 48 3.67 18.98 18.09
CA SER A 48 3.62 19.00 16.62
C SER A 48 4.01 17.64 16.02
N VAL A 49 5.10 17.03 16.51
CA VAL A 49 5.57 15.71 16.05
C VAL A 49 4.52 14.63 16.34
N ILE A 50 3.99 14.59 17.57
CA ILE A 50 2.91 13.66 17.95
C ILE A 50 1.70 13.85 17.03
N THR A 51 1.31 15.10 16.78
CA THR A 51 0.16 15.42 15.92
C THR A 51 0.36 14.89 14.51
N VAL A 52 1.53 15.08 13.89
CA VAL A 52 1.85 14.57 12.55
C VAL A 52 1.82 13.03 12.52
N ILE A 53 2.41 12.38 13.53
CA ILE A 53 2.42 10.91 13.63
C ILE A 53 0.98 10.38 13.76
N VAL A 54 0.17 10.98 14.61
CA VAL A 54 -1.24 10.60 14.80
C VAL A 54 -2.03 10.80 13.51
N LEU A 55 -1.88 11.96 12.84
CA LEU A 55 -2.56 12.23 11.57
C LEU A 55 -2.15 11.23 10.49
N LEU A 56 -0.87 10.89 10.40
CA LEU A 56 -0.37 9.87 9.47
C LEU A 56 -0.96 8.50 9.79
N ALA A 57 -0.97 8.09 11.06
CA ALA A 57 -1.54 6.82 11.49
C ALA A 57 -3.04 6.75 11.18
N VAL A 58 -3.79 7.81 11.47
CA VAL A 58 -5.23 7.93 11.15
C VAL A 58 -5.44 7.85 9.64
N TRP A 59 -4.61 8.54 8.85
CA TRP A 59 -4.71 8.52 7.40
C TRP A 59 -4.41 7.14 6.82
N VAL A 60 -3.35 6.46 7.28
CA VAL A 60 -3.01 5.08 6.87
C VAL A 60 -4.15 4.13 7.24
N ALA A 61 -4.69 4.23 8.46
CA ALA A 61 -5.82 3.42 8.90
C ALA A 61 -7.07 3.67 8.05
N ALA A 62 -7.38 4.92 7.72
CA ALA A 62 -8.50 5.29 6.86
C ALA A 62 -8.31 4.79 5.41
N ALA A 63 -7.11 4.97 4.86
CA ALA A 63 -6.71 4.48 3.55
C ALA A 63 -6.86 2.95 3.44
N TYR A 64 -6.46 2.23 4.49
CA TYR A 64 -6.59 0.78 4.56
C TYR A 64 -8.05 0.33 4.71
N ARG A 65 -8.84 0.99 5.57
CA ARG A 65 -10.29 0.75 5.71
C ARG A 65 -11.07 1.00 4.43
N ARG A 66 -10.58 1.90 3.57
CA ARG A 66 -11.18 2.19 2.28
C ARG A 66 -10.83 1.14 1.22
N ALA A 67 -9.73 0.41 1.38
CA ALA A 67 -9.40 -0.69 0.50
C ALA A 67 -10.42 -1.81 0.67
N ALA A 68 -10.87 -2.42 -0.42
CA ALA A 68 -11.83 -3.51 -0.40
C ALA A 68 -11.78 -4.26 -1.73
N THR A 69 -12.00 -5.58 -1.66
CA THR A 69 -12.27 -6.39 -2.85
C THR A 69 -13.75 -6.74 -2.82
N ILE A 70 -14.48 -6.31 -3.85
CA ILE A 70 -15.91 -6.58 -3.99
C ILE A 70 -16.12 -7.34 -5.29
N LEU A 71 -16.72 -8.52 -5.19
CA LEU A 71 -17.09 -9.33 -6.33
C LEU A 71 -18.49 -8.93 -6.78
N TYR A 72 -18.62 -8.49 -8.04
CA TYR A 72 -19.89 -8.27 -8.70
C TYR A 72 -20.14 -9.37 -9.73
N GLU A 73 -21.37 -9.43 -10.23
CA GLU A 73 -21.77 -10.39 -11.25
C GLU A 73 -20.87 -10.37 -12.50
N ASN A 74 -20.58 -9.19 -13.04
CA ASN A 74 -19.83 -9.01 -14.28
C ASN A 74 -18.35 -8.60 -14.08
N HIS A 75 -17.95 -8.15 -12.90
CA HIS A 75 -16.60 -7.68 -12.66
C HIS A 75 -16.13 -7.85 -11.22
N ILE A 76 -14.82 -7.76 -11.03
CA ILE A 76 -14.18 -7.59 -9.72
C ILE A 76 -13.89 -6.09 -9.54
N LEU A 77 -14.41 -5.52 -8.46
CA LEU A 77 -14.11 -4.16 -8.04
C LEU A 77 -13.00 -4.18 -6.99
N ILE A 78 -11.85 -3.64 -7.34
CA ILE A 78 -10.69 -3.51 -6.47
C ILE A 78 -10.60 -2.05 -6.03
N ARG A 79 -10.94 -1.78 -4.77
CA ARG A 79 -10.73 -0.49 -4.14
C ARG A 79 -9.40 -0.52 -3.39
N THR A 80 -8.54 0.43 -3.69
CA THR A 80 -7.30 0.68 -2.95
C THR A 80 -7.39 2.04 -2.25
N ALA A 81 -6.42 2.35 -1.41
CA ALA A 81 -6.28 3.65 -0.76
C ALA A 81 -6.38 4.84 -1.74
N PHE A 82 -5.89 4.66 -2.97
CA PHE A 82 -5.70 5.75 -3.94
C PHE A 82 -6.63 5.68 -5.15
N GLY A 83 -7.52 4.70 -5.21
CA GLY A 83 -8.44 4.61 -6.34
C GLY A 83 -9.23 3.34 -6.42
N THR A 84 -9.97 3.21 -7.51
CA THR A 84 -10.83 2.06 -7.77
C THR A 84 -10.54 1.54 -9.17
N ARG A 85 -10.38 0.23 -9.28
CA ARG A 85 -10.22 -0.48 -10.55
C ARG A 85 -11.36 -1.49 -10.68
N ARG A 86 -11.93 -1.55 -11.87
CA ARG A 86 -12.87 -2.61 -12.27
C ARG A 86 -12.12 -3.52 -13.22
N VAL A 87 -12.23 -4.83 -13.02
CA VAL A 87 -11.66 -5.84 -13.91
C VAL A 87 -12.81 -6.77 -14.27
N ALA A 88 -13.18 -6.82 -15.55
CA ALA A 88 -14.22 -7.73 -16.01
C ALA A 88 -13.77 -9.18 -15.85
N TRP A 89 -14.69 -10.12 -15.62
CA TRP A 89 -14.32 -11.53 -15.44
C TRP A 89 -13.62 -12.12 -16.68
N GLU A 90 -14.01 -11.68 -17.88
CA GLU A 90 -13.40 -12.05 -19.16
C GLU A 90 -11.93 -11.59 -19.30
N ASP A 91 -11.58 -10.47 -18.67
CA ASP A 91 -10.22 -9.94 -18.70
C ASP A 91 -9.30 -10.64 -17.70
N VAL A 92 -9.85 -11.41 -16.76
CA VAL A 92 -9.06 -12.17 -15.79
C VAL A 92 -8.42 -13.37 -16.49
N GLN A 93 -7.09 -13.42 -16.43
CA GLN A 93 -6.30 -14.53 -16.98
C GLN A 93 -6.03 -15.62 -15.96
N GLU A 94 -5.71 -15.22 -14.73
CA GLU A 94 -5.48 -16.16 -13.64
C GLU A 94 -5.70 -15.49 -12.28
N ILE A 95 -6.24 -16.26 -11.33
CA ILE A 95 -6.24 -15.92 -9.90
C ILE A 95 -5.42 -16.98 -9.18
N ARG A 96 -4.44 -16.55 -8.38
CA ARG A 96 -3.58 -17.46 -7.64
C ARG A 96 -3.17 -16.91 -6.29
N ASN A 97 -2.73 -17.82 -5.44
CA ASN A 97 -2.13 -17.51 -4.17
C ASN A 97 -0.61 -17.43 -4.35
N GLU A 98 0.00 -16.33 -3.91
CA GLU A 98 1.45 -16.13 -3.96
C GLU A 98 2.03 -15.94 -2.58
N ARG A 99 3.28 -16.41 -2.41
CA ARG A 99 4.08 -16.05 -1.25
C ARG A 99 4.43 -14.57 -1.33
N ASN A 100 4.16 -13.85 -0.25
CA ASN A 100 4.61 -12.49 -0.07
C ASN A 100 6.09 -12.52 0.29
N SER A 101 6.95 -12.03 -0.61
CA SER A 101 8.40 -12.04 -0.44
C SER A 101 8.89 -11.24 0.77
N GLY A 102 8.08 -10.30 1.28
CA GLY A 102 8.40 -9.51 2.47
C GLY A 102 7.92 -10.10 3.79
N ALA A 103 7.23 -11.26 3.77
CA ALA A 103 6.53 -11.80 4.93
C ALA A 103 7.44 -12.11 6.12
N ASP A 104 8.55 -12.79 5.86
CA ASP A 104 9.44 -13.29 6.91
C ASP A 104 10.19 -12.17 7.63
N GLN A 105 10.35 -11.00 7.00
CA GLN A 105 11.10 -9.86 7.56
C GLN A 105 10.21 -8.83 8.26
N HIS A 106 8.95 -8.70 7.86
CA HIS A 106 8.11 -7.56 8.26
C HIS A 106 6.84 -7.98 9.00
N ASN A 107 6.79 -9.23 9.49
CA ASN A 107 5.60 -9.81 10.11
C ASN A 107 4.36 -9.58 9.23
N LEU A 108 4.47 -9.76 7.91
CA LEU A 108 3.37 -9.58 6.96
C LEU A 108 2.73 -10.94 6.64
N PRO A 109 1.50 -10.99 6.10
CA PRO A 109 0.90 -12.27 5.70
C PRO A 109 1.81 -12.96 4.69
N LYS A 110 2.14 -14.23 4.95
CA LYS A 110 2.99 -15.08 4.11
C LYS A 110 2.37 -15.34 2.76
N ARG A 111 1.04 -15.45 2.71
CA ARG A 111 0.29 -15.73 1.49
C ARG A 111 -0.74 -14.64 1.20
N VAL A 112 -0.75 -14.18 -0.06
CA VAL A 112 -1.66 -13.14 -0.56
C VAL A 112 -2.27 -13.57 -1.88
N MET A 113 -3.54 -13.21 -2.07
CA MET A 113 -4.24 -13.48 -3.33
C MET A 113 -3.94 -12.41 -4.36
N VAL A 114 -3.61 -12.86 -5.57
CA VAL A 114 -3.32 -11.99 -6.70
C VAL A 114 -4.14 -12.40 -7.91
N LEU A 115 -4.47 -11.39 -8.70
CA LEU A 115 -5.15 -11.50 -9.97
C LEU A 115 -4.24 -11.01 -11.09
N TYR A 116 -4.25 -11.73 -12.20
CA TYR A 116 -3.59 -11.34 -13.43
C TYR A 116 -4.63 -10.92 -14.46
N ASP A 117 -4.48 -9.69 -14.92
CA ASP A 117 -5.31 -9.10 -15.98
C ASP A 117 -4.88 -9.60 -17.37
N ARG A 118 -5.63 -9.24 -18.41
CA ARG A 118 -5.38 -9.55 -19.82
C ARG A 118 -4.01 -9.10 -20.31
N ASP A 119 -3.46 -8.04 -19.72
CA ASP A 119 -2.10 -7.54 -19.99
C ASP A 119 -0.99 -8.35 -19.27
N GLY A 120 -1.36 -9.41 -18.54
CA GLY A 120 -0.48 -10.10 -17.60
C GLY A 120 0.03 -9.18 -16.50
N ARG A 121 -0.79 -8.21 -16.06
CA ARG A 121 -0.47 -7.30 -14.96
C ARG A 121 -0.90 -7.94 -13.66
N ARG A 122 0.04 -8.05 -12.70
CA ARG A 122 -0.22 -8.51 -11.34
C ARG A 122 -0.99 -7.44 -10.56
N ILE A 123 -2.13 -7.81 -10.01
CA ILE A 123 -2.98 -6.96 -9.18
C ILE A 123 -3.23 -7.71 -7.87
N GLY A 124 -2.72 -7.18 -6.75
CA GLY A 124 -3.05 -7.73 -5.43
C GLY A 124 -4.51 -7.46 -5.09
N LEU A 125 -5.17 -8.43 -4.49
CA LEU A 125 -6.55 -8.29 -4.00
C LEU A 125 -6.52 -7.90 -2.51
N PRO A 126 -6.91 -6.66 -2.15
CA PRO A 126 -6.95 -6.23 -0.75
C PRO A 126 -7.83 -7.15 0.11
N HIS A 127 -7.37 -7.41 1.34
CA HIS A 127 -8.05 -8.23 2.36
C HIS A 127 -8.32 -9.68 1.95
N LEU A 128 -7.64 -10.19 0.92
CA LEU A 128 -7.60 -11.60 0.57
C LEU A 128 -6.20 -12.14 0.86
N SER A 129 -5.95 -12.38 2.14
CA SER A 129 -4.68 -12.86 2.69
C SER A 129 -4.97 -13.87 3.80
N GLU A 130 -3.96 -14.64 4.21
CA GLU A 130 -4.09 -15.65 5.28
C GLU A 130 -4.60 -15.10 6.63
N TRP A 131 -4.45 -13.80 6.90
CA TRP A 131 -4.99 -13.18 8.13
C TRP A 131 -6.45 -12.76 8.02
N ALA A 132 -6.96 -12.68 6.79
CA ALA A 132 -8.26 -12.11 6.51
C ALA A 132 -9.33 -13.18 6.29
N VAL A 133 -8.93 -14.40 5.95
CA VAL A 133 -9.82 -15.52 5.68
C VAL A 133 -9.26 -16.77 6.36
N ASP A 134 -10.14 -17.64 6.85
CA ASP A 134 -9.73 -18.85 7.58
C ASP A 134 -8.92 -19.81 6.69
N SER A 135 -9.33 -19.97 5.43
CA SER A 135 -8.66 -20.79 4.43
C SER A 135 -8.52 -20.04 3.11
N LEU A 136 -7.30 -19.56 2.86
CA LEU A 136 -7.01 -18.83 1.62
C LEU A 136 -7.12 -19.72 0.38
N ASP A 137 -6.87 -21.03 0.52
CA ASP A 137 -6.98 -21.98 -0.58
C ASP A 137 -8.45 -22.33 -0.91
N GLU A 138 -9.32 -22.38 0.10
CA GLU A 138 -10.76 -22.54 -0.13
C GLU A 138 -11.34 -21.30 -0.81
N GLU A 139 -10.95 -20.11 -0.36
CA GLU A 139 -11.35 -18.84 -0.99
C GLU A 139 -10.85 -18.73 -2.43
N LEU A 140 -9.62 -19.18 -2.70
CA LEU A 140 -9.09 -19.25 -4.05
C LEU A 140 -9.93 -20.18 -4.93
N ARG A 141 -10.35 -21.34 -4.41
CA ARG A 141 -11.21 -22.28 -5.13
C ARG A 141 -12.56 -21.65 -5.47
N VAL A 142 -13.20 -20.99 -4.50
CA VAL A 142 -14.47 -20.27 -4.73
C VAL A 142 -14.32 -19.19 -5.81
N LEU A 143 -13.23 -18.41 -5.76
CA LEU A 143 -12.95 -17.38 -6.75
C LEU A 143 -12.70 -17.96 -8.15
N ARG A 144 -11.96 -19.06 -8.26
CA ARG A 144 -11.71 -19.75 -9.53
C ARG A 144 -12.98 -20.35 -10.12
N ASP A 145 -13.84 -20.93 -9.28
CA ASP A 145 -15.12 -21.48 -9.72
C ASP A 145 -16.03 -20.36 -10.24
N LEU A 146 -16.11 -19.23 -9.53
CA LEU A 146 -16.86 -18.05 -9.97
C LEU A 146 -16.32 -17.49 -11.27
N TRP A 147 -14.99 -17.34 -11.38
CA TRP A 147 -14.35 -16.88 -12.60
C TRP A 147 -14.63 -17.81 -13.79
N THR A 148 -14.50 -19.13 -13.60
CA THR A 148 -14.74 -20.12 -14.65
C THR A 148 -16.16 -20.03 -15.20
N ARG A 149 -17.15 -19.79 -14.33
CA ARG A 149 -18.55 -19.61 -14.72
C ARG A 149 -18.84 -18.27 -15.41
N ARG A 150 -18.02 -17.24 -15.17
CA ARG A 150 -18.32 -15.84 -15.55
C ARG A 150 -17.40 -15.26 -16.63
N ARG A 151 -16.29 -15.93 -16.96
CA ARG A 151 -15.33 -15.49 -17.98
C ARG A 151 -15.87 -15.50 -19.41
N GLY A 152 -17.01 -16.14 -19.64
CA GLY A 152 -17.62 -16.34 -20.96
C GLY A 152 -17.14 -17.62 -21.65
N GLU A 153 -17.94 -18.11 -22.60
CA GLU A 153 -17.62 -19.32 -23.37
C GLU A 153 -16.45 -19.10 -24.34
N ASP A 154 -16.31 -17.87 -24.85
CA ASP A 154 -15.24 -17.47 -25.77
C ASP A 154 -13.89 -17.21 -25.08
N TRP A 155 -13.81 -17.44 -23.77
CA TRP A 155 -12.58 -17.19 -23.04
C TRP A 155 -11.49 -18.19 -23.44
N ALA A 156 -10.35 -17.66 -23.90
CA ALA A 156 -9.16 -18.43 -24.18
C ALA A 156 -7.95 -17.86 -23.41
N PRO A 157 -7.09 -18.72 -22.85
CA PRO A 157 -5.86 -18.27 -22.22
C PRO A 157 -4.95 -17.61 -23.25
N LEU A 158 -4.41 -16.43 -22.92
CA LEU A 158 -3.46 -15.74 -23.79
C LEU A 158 -2.06 -16.33 -23.61
N PRO A 159 -1.45 -16.95 -24.64
CA PRO A 159 -0.17 -17.64 -24.51
C PRO A 159 0.95 -16.75 -23.98
N GLU A 160 0.98 -15.48 -24.41
CA GLU A 160 1.95 -14.48 -23.95
C GLU A 160 1.83 -14.21 -22.44
N VAL A 161 0.60 -14.16 -21.92
CA VAL A 161 0.35 -13.93 -20.50
C VAL A 161 0.73 -15.16 -19.70
N THR A 162 0.40 -16.36 -20.18
CA THR A 162 0.79 -17.63 -19.56
C THR A 162 2.31 -17.78 -19.50
N ALA A 163 3.02 -17.45 -20.57
CA ALA A 163 4.49 -17.46 -20.58
C ALA A 163 5.08 -16.48 -19.55
N LYS A 164 4.49 -15.27 -19.45
CA LYS A 164 4.89 -14.26 -18.47
C LYS A 164 4.59 -14.69 -17.03
N LEU A 165 3.43 -15.31 -16.79
CA LEU A 165 3.05 -15.89 -15.50
C LEU A 165 4.07 -16.93 -15.05
N ASN A 166 4.43 -17.86 -15.93
CA ASN A 166 5.41 -18.91 -15.66
C ASN A 166 6.80 -18.32 -15.39
N ALA A 167 7.23 -17.32 -16.18
CA ALA A 167 8.49 -16.62 -15.98
C ALA A 167 8.52 -15.86 -14.65
N VAL A 168 7.40 -15.23 -14.24
CA VAL A 168 7.29 -14.54 -12.95
C VAL A 168 7.33 -15.55 -11.80
N THR A 169 6.68 -16.71 -11.90
CA THR A 169 6.77 -17.76 -10.87
C THR A 169 8.21 -18.22 -10.66
N ALA A 170 8.90 -18.55 -11.77
CA ALA A 170 10.28 -19.01 -11.75
C ALA A 170 11.24 -17.93 -11.22
N LYS A 171 10.95 -16.66 -11.49
CA LYS A 171 11.76 -15.53 -11.01
C LYS A 171 11.38 -15.12 -9.59
N SER A 172 10.13 -15.25 -9.16
CA SER A 172 9.67 -14.85 -7.80
C SER A 172 10.21 -15.78 -6.72
N GLU A 173 10.40 -17.07 -7.02
CA GLU A 173 11.08 -17.99 -6.09
C GLU A 173 12.54 -17.58 -5.85
N LYS A 174 13.24 -17.11 -6.88
CA LYS A 174 14.64 -16.66 -6.78
C LYS A 174 14.80 -15.20 -6.34
N ALA A 175 13.83 -14.35 -6.65
CA ALA A 175 13.85 -12.92 -6.34
C ALA A 175 13.34 -12.62 -4.94
N ALA A 176 12.52 -13.50 -4.33
CA ALA A 176 12.08 -13.35 -2.95
C ALA A 176 13.25 -13.37 -1.94
N GLU A 177 14.38 -13.98 -2.29
CA GLU A 177 15.63 -13.89 -1.51
C GLU A 177 16.35 -12.54 -1.65
N GLN A 178 16.18 -11.82 -2.77
CA GLN A 178 17.00 -10.64 -3.08
C GLN A 178 16.26 -9.29 -3.01
N LEU A 179 14.92 -9.27 -3.02
CA LEU A 179 14.12 -8.04 -3.17
C LEU A 179 13.41 -7.55 -1.90
N GLY A 180 13.79 -8.06 -0.73
CA GLY A 180 13.36 -7.48 0.57
C GLY A 180 13.85 -6.05 0.82
N LEU A 181 14.81 -5.57 0.02
CA LEU A 181 15.48 -4.28 0.20
C LEU A 181 14.89 -3.11 -0.61
N VAL A 182 14.04 -3.35 -1.62
CA VAL A 182 13.72 -2.31 -2.64
C VAL A 182 12.33 -1.68 -2.45
N SER A 183 11.39 -2.34 -1.78
CA SER A 183 10.04 -1.78 -1.54
C SER A 183 10.02 -0.65 -0.50
N ILE A 184 11.01 -0.61 0.42
CA ILE A 184 11.22 0.51 1.34
C ILE A 184 11.80 1.74 0.61
N ALA A 185 12.59 1.53 -0.45
CA ALA A 185 13.24 2.61 -1.18
C ALA A 185 12.23 3.47 -1.97
N VAL A 186 11.20 2.92 -2.61
CA VAL A 186 10.33 3.73 -3.49
C VAL A 186 9.34 4.62 -2.71
N GLY A 187 8.97 4.23 -1.48
CA GLY A 187 8.18 5.07 -0.58
C GLY A 187 9.02 6.06 0.23
N GLY A 188 10.22 5.64 0.67
CA GLY A 188 11.15 6.47 1.43
C GLY A 188 11.95 7.47 0.59
N CYS A 189 12.23 7.17 -0.68
CA CYS A 189 13.02 8.03 -1.56
C CYS A 189 12.26 9.24 -2.15
N ALA A 190 10.97 9.44 -1.88
CA ALA A 190 10.31 10.70 -2.24
C ALA A 190 10.54 11.80 -1.21
N VAL A 191 10.79 11.43 0.06
CA VAL A 191 11.06 12.36 1.16
C VAL A 191 12.49 12.92 1.07
N TRP A 192 13.44 12.09 0.62
CA TRP A 192 14.88 12.42 0.58
C TRP A 192 15.30 13.52 -0.42
N PRO A 193 14.85 13.55 -1.68
CA PRO A 193 15.28 14.55 -2.68
C PRO A 193 14.76 15.94 -2.36
N VAL A 194 13.55 16.02 -1.80
CA VAL A 194 12.98 17.29 -1.36
C VAL A 194 13.80 17.80 -0.17
N LEU A 195 14.13 16.92 0.80
CA LEU A 195 14.96 17.25 1.96
C LEU A 195 16.37 17.72 1.55
N ALA A 196 16.95 17.08 0.53
CA ALA A 196 18.25 17.46 -0.03
C ALA A 196 18.24 18.83 -0.73
N VAL A 197 17.22 19.12 -1.56
CA VAL A 197 17.11 20.42 -2.25
C VAL A 197 16.91 21.57 -1.25
N PHE A 198 16.15 21.34 -0.18
CA PHE A 198 15.91 22.34 0.86
C PHE A 198 17.16 22.57 1.73
N LEU A 199 17.91 21.51 2.08
CA LEU A 199 19.22 21.62 2.73
C LEU A 199 20.22 22.41 1.87
N ILE A 200 20.27 22.12 0.56
CA ILE A 200 21.18 22.82 -0.38
C ILE A 200 20.80 24.31 -0.51
N LEU A 201 19.52 24.64 -0.62
CA LEU A 201 19.06 26.03 -0.69
C LEU A 201 19.27 26.77 0.63
N GLY A 202 18.94 26.14 1.77
CA GLY A 202 19.13 26.71 3.10
C GLY A 202 20.60 26.98 3.45
N LEU A 203 21.50 26.06 3.10
CA LEU A 203 22.95 26.22 3.32
C LEU A 203 23.62 27.28 2.42
N ASN A 204 22.99 27.67 1.31
CA ASN A 204 23.55 28.62 0.34
C ASN A 204 22.91 30.02 0.40
N THR A 205 21.86 30.21 1.18
CA THR A 205 21.24 31.52 1.38
C THR A 205 21.41 31.94 2.83
N ASP A 206 21.96 33.14 3.08
CA ASP A 206 22.14 33.75 4.43
C ASP A 206 20.82 33.95 5.23
N VAL A 207 19.70 33.45 4.71
CA VAL A 207 18.38 33.40 5.34
C VAL A 207 18.36 32.49 6.59
N LEU A 208 19.34 31.59 6.76
CA LEU A 208 19.46 30.73 7.94
C LEU A 208 20.38 31.29 9.06
N ASP A 209 21.13 32.37 8.79
CA ASP A 209 22.04 32.99 9.76
C ASP A 209 21.24 33.79 10.80
N GLY A 210 20.75 33.09 11.82
CA GLY A 210 20.00 33.67 12.94
C GLY A 210 18.86 32.81 13.44
N MET A 211 18.48 31.75 12.71
CA MET A 211 17.57 30.73 13.23
C MET A 211 18.35 29.75 14.10
N SER A 212 17.94 29.56 15.36
CA SER A 212 18.49 28.49 16.18
C SER A 212 18.23 27.15 15.49
N GLY A 213 19.21 26.24 15.53
CA GLY A 213 19.15 24.95 14.82
C GLY A 213 17.88 24.14 15.10
N ASN A 214 17.24 24.38 16.25
CA ASN A 214 15.99 23.75 16.68
C ASN A 214 14.76 24.25 15.88
N VAL A 215 14.67 25.53 15.54
CA VAL A 215 13.56 26.07 14.73
C VAL A 215 13.63 25.54 13.29
N MET A 216 14.86 25.41 12.80
CA MET A 216 15.17 24.87 11.47
C MET A 216 14.75 23.39 11.38
N ALA A 217 15.06 22.59 12.41
CA ALA A 217 14.62 21.21 12.52
C ALA A 217 13.08 21.07 12.57
N VAL A 218 12.40 21.97 13.28
CA VAL A 218 10.93 21.96 13.40
C VAL A 218 10.24 22.28 12.09
N VAL A 219 10.69 23.30 11.35
CA VAL A 219 10.11 23.65 10.05
C VAL A 219 10.33 22.52 9.03
N LEU A 220 11.51 21.89 9.06
CA LEU A 220 11.85 20.72 8.25
C LEU A 220 11.05 19.46 8.59
N VAL A 221 10.62 19.29 9.83
CA VAL A 221 9.87 18.09 10.27
C VAL A 221 8.36 18.29 10.12
N SER A 222 7.84 19.51 10.26
CA SER A 222 6.40 19.77 10.29
C SER A 222 5.80 20.23 8.95
N VAL A 223 6.49 21.11 8.21
CA VAL A 223 5.95 21.68 6.95
C VAL A 223 6.13 20.70 5.78
N PHE A 224 7.20 19.92 5.83
CA PHE A 224 7.66 19.06 4.74
C PHE A 224 6.76 17.86 4.42
N PRO A 225 6.29 17.08 5.42
CA PRO A 225 5.38 15.97 5.17
C PRO A 225 4.01 16.48 4.69
N ALA A 226 3.55 17.61 5.25
CA ALA A 226 2.27 18.22 4.89
C ALA A 226 2.27 18.71 3.43
N VAL A 227 3.32 19.42 3.00
CA VAL A 227 3.47 19.91 1.63
C VAL A 227 3.69 18.74 0.64
N SER A 228 4.48 17.74 1.03
CA SER A 228 4.68 16.54 0.20
C SER A 228 3.37 15.79 -0.02
N LEU A 229 2.55 15.61 1.02
CA LEU A 229 1.20 15.03 0.88
C LEU A 229 0.29 15.89 -0.01
N LEU A 230 0.29 17.20 0.19
CA LEU A 230 -0.54 18.14 -0.58
C LEU A 230 -0.18 18.23 -2.07
N VAL A 231 1.09 18.06 -2.43
CA VAL A 231 1.57 18.16 -3.82
C VAL A 231 1.54 16.79 -4.50
N TYR A 232 1.96 15.73 -3.81
CA TYR A 232 2.11 14.41 -4.41
C TYR A 232 0.75 13.74 -4.68
N VAL A 233 -0.24 13.93 -3.80
CA VAL A 233 -1.60 13.39 -3.97
C VAL A 233 -2.25 13.90 -5.27
N PRO A 234 -2.34 15.21 -5.55
CA PRO A 234 -2.95 15.69 -6.79
C PRO A 234 -2.10 15.35 -8.03
N LEU A 235 -0.76 15.33 -7.95
CA LEU A 235 0.09 14.94 -9.10
C LEU A 235 -0.06 13.46 -9.47
N ALA A 236 -0.12 12.57 -8.47
CA ALA A 236 -0.38 11.15 -8.66
C ALA A 236 -1.79 10.92 -9.26
N LEU A 237 -2.77 11.71 -8.83
CA LEU A 237 -4.12 11.69 -9.39
C LEU A 237 -4.16 12.24 -10.84
N ARG A 238 -3.39 13.30 -11.15
CA ARG A 238 -3.36 13.95 -12.48
C ARG A 238 -2.64 13.12 -13.54
N ARG A 239 -1.50 12.50 -13.20
CA ARG A 239 -0.77 11.60 -14.12
C ARG A 239 -1.61 10.39 -14.54
N ARG A 240 -2.52 9.94 -13.67
CA ARG A 240 -3.40 8.80 -13.95
C ARG A 240 -4.59 9.15 -14.84
N ARG A 241 -5.07 10.40 -14.82
CA ARG A 241 -6.09 10.90 -15.76
C ARG A 241 -5.57 11.06 -17.20
N ARG A 242 -4.25 11.24 -17.40
CA ARG A 242 -3.64 11.37 -18.75
C ARG A 242 -3.27 10.03 -19.40
N ARG A 243 -3.44 8.91 -18.70
CA ARG A 243 -3.14 7.55 -19.21
C ARG A 243 -4.41 6.69 -19.40
N ARG A 244 -5.58 7.30 -19.19
CA ARG A 244 -6.87 6.81 -19.69
C ARG A 244 -7.24 7.70 -20.88
#